data_AF-A0A958HN60-F1
#
_entry.id   AF-A0A958HN60-F1
#
_cell.length_a   1.000
_cell.length_b   1.000
_cell.length_c   1.000
_cell.angle_alpha   90.00
_cell.angle_beta   90.00
_cell.angle_gamma   90.00
#
_symmetry.space_group_name_H-M   'P 1'
#
loop_
_entity.id
_entity.type
_entity.pdbx_description
1 polymer ?
#
loop_
_entity_poly.entity_id
_entity_poly.type
_entity_poly.pdbx_seq_one_letter_code
_entity_poly.pdbx_strand_id
1 'polypeptide(L)' 'MPPDSFVPRPKQAEVLAYTGGKMGVSAVPGSGKTETLSRLAAQLIAGGGLDGHQEVLVVTLVNSAVDN' A
#
# COMPACT_ATOMS: atom_id res chain seq x y z
N MET A 1 3.68 -6.25 -22.61
CA MET A 1 4.73 -5.45 -21.95
C MET A 1 4.70 -5.84 -20.49
N PRO A 2 5.75 -6.45 -19.91
CA PRO A 2 5.74 -6.66 -18.47
C PRO A 2 5.62 -5.28 -17.81
N PRO A 3 4.76 -5.10 -16.79
CA PRO A 3 4.64 -3.81 -16.11
C PRO A 3 6.02 -3.40 -15.59
N ASP A 4 6.36 -2.12 -15.73
CA ASP A 4 7.63 -1.57 -15.26
C ASP A 4 7.94 -2.08 -13.85
N SER A 5 9.14 -2.63 -13.66
CA SER A 5 9.53 -3.21 -12.37
C SER A 5 9.60 -2.11 -11.32
N PHE A 6 8.61 -2.03 -10.44
CA PHE A 6 8.59 -1.11 -9.31
C PHE A 6 9.77 -1.40 -8.37
N VAL A 7 10.63 -0.40 -8.16
CA VAL A 7 11.76 -0.46 -7.21
C VAL A 7 11.44 0.43 -6.01
N PRO A 8 11.03 -0.14 -4.85
CA PRO A 8 10.69 0.66 -3.69
C PRO A 8 11.91 1.38 -3.13
N ARG A 9 11.71 2.64 -2.71
CA ARG A 9 12.67 3.33 -1.84
C ARG A 9 12.68 2.66 -0.45
N PRO A 10 13.74 2.85 0.36
CA PRO A 10 13.87 2.17 1.66
C PRO A 10 12.61 2.23 2.54
N LYS A 11 12.03 3.43 2.72
CA LYS A 11 10.79 3.60 3.48
C LYS A 11 9.57 2.92 2.87
N GLN A 12 9.50 2.82 1.54
CA GLN A 12 8.39 2.09 0.88
C GLN A 12 8.56 0.59 1.07
N ALA A 13 9.80 0.09 1.04
CA ALA A 13 10.10 -1.31 1.32
C ALA A 13 9.72 -1.69 2.77
N GLU A 14 9.98 -0.80 3.74
CA GLU A 14 9.52 -0.97 5.13
C GLU A 14 8.00 -1.10 5.23
N VAL A 15 7.25 -0.28 4.47
CA VAL A 15 5.78 -0.38 4.42
C VAL A 15 5.32 -1.69 3.79
N LEU A 16 5.98 -2.13 2.71
CA LEU A 16 5.67 -3.38 2.03
C LEU A 16 6.06 -4.63 2.84
N ALA A 17 6.94 -4.49 3.84
CA ALA A 17 7.29 -5.56 4.77
C ALA A 17 6.29 -5.70 5.94
N TYR A 18 5.16 -4.98 5.91
CA TYR A 18 4.14 -5.05 6.95
C TYR A 18 3.51 -6.46 7.03
N THR A 19 3.56 -7.07 8.21
CA THR A 19 3.01 -8.41 8.48
C THR A 19 1.86 -8.43 9.48
N GLY A 20 1.50 -7.28 10.07
CA GLY A 20 0.44 -7.17 11.07
C GLY A 20 0.70 -6.12 12.15
N GLY A 21 -0.31 -5.84 12.96
CA GLY A 21 -0.23 -4.85 14.05
C GLY A 21 -0.54 -3.42 13.62
N LYS A 22 0.10 -2.43 14.26
CA LYS A 22 -0.05 -1.02 13.91
C LYS A 22 1.25 -0.51 13.30
N MET A 23 1.16 0.23 12.20
CA MET A 23 2.30 0.89 11.55
C MET A 23 1.99 2.37 11.36
N GLY A 24 2.96 3.24 11.69
CA GLY A 24 2.89 4.67 11.43
C GLY A 24 3.94 5.07 10.41
N VAL A 25 3.53 5.78 9.36
CA VAL A 25 4.43 6.22 8.27
C VAL A 25 4.36 7.73 8.13
N SER A 26 5.47 8.41 8.42
CA SER A 26 5.59 9.84 8.14
C SER A 26 5.85 10.06 6.65
N ALA A 27 5.15 11.02 6.05
CA ALA A 27 5.18 11.21 4.61
C ALA A 27 5.00 12.68 4.21
N VAL A 28 5.76 13.11 3.19
CA VAL A 28 5.67 14.43 2.56
C VAL A 28 4.79 14.40 1.31
N PRO A 29 4.34 15.54 0.75
CA PRO A 29 3.69 15.57 -0.57
C PRO A 29 4.56 14.88 -1.65
N GLY A 30 3.94 14.17 -2.59
CA GLY A 30 4.66 13.47 -3.68
C GLY A 30 5.48 12.23 -3.26
N SER A 31 5.33 11.73 -2.03
CA SER A 31 6.09 10.58 -1.52
C SER A 31 5.66 9.20 -2.07
N GLY A 32 4.75 9.13 -3.04
CA GLY A 32 4.31 7.84 -3.59
C GLY A 32 3.50 6.98 -2.60
N LYS A 33 2.80 7.62 -1.65
CA LYS A 33 1.96 6.92 -0.65
C LYS A 33 0.89 6.06 -1.31
N THR A 34 0.16 6.61 -2.27
CA THR A 34 -0.94 5.93 -2.96
C THR A 34 -0.43 4.66 -3.62
N GLU A 35 0.61 4.75 -4.43
CA GLU A 35 1.25 3.60 -5.07
C GLU A 35 1.72 2.55 -4.05
N THR A 36 2.36 2.98 -2.97
CA THR A 36 2.86 2.06 -1.92
C THR A 36 1.72 1.35 -1.20
N LEU A 37 0.65 2.06 -0.85
CA LEU A 37 -0.52 1.51 -0.16
C LEU A 37 -1.33 0.59 -1.07
N SER A 38 -1.51 0.93 -2.35
CA SER A 38 -2.18 0.07 -3.32
C SER A 38 -1.43 -1.26 -3.50
N ARG A 39 -0.08 -1.21 -3.54
CA ARG A 39 0.74 -2.42 -3.61
C ARG A 39 0.68 -3.25 -2.33
N LEU A 40 0.70 -2.60 -1.16
CA LEU A 40 0.53 -3.31 0.11
C LEU A 40 -0.84 -4.01 0.16
N ALA A 41 -1.92 -3.32 -0.23
CA ALA A 41 -3.24 -3.92 -0.30
C ALA A 41 -3.27 -5.14 -1.25
N ALA A 42 -2.69 -5.02 -2.45
CA ALA A 42 -2.58 -6.13 -3.38
C ALA A 42 -1.78 -7.31 -2.81
N GLN A 43 -0.69 -7.05 -2.08
CA GLN A 43 0.11 -8.09 -1.42
C GLN A 43 -0.66 -8.79 -0.30
N LEU A 44 -1.42 -8.05 0.51
CA LEU A 44 -2.24 -8.62 1.58
C LEU A 44 -3.37 -9.52 1.02
N ILE A 45 -3.98 -9.09 -0.08
CA ILE A 45 -5.00 -9.86 -0.79
C ILE A 45 -4.40 -11.12 -1.42
N ALA A 46 -3.28 -10.99 -2.14
CA ALA A 46 -2.64 -12.12 -2.84
C ALA A 46 -1.92 -13.09 -1.88
N GLY A 47 -1.45 -12.61 -0.74
CA GLY A 47 -0.67 -13.37 0.23
C GLY A 47 -1.47 -14.39 1.06
N GLY A 48 -2.79 -14.44 0.89
CA GLY A 48 -3.65 -15.42 1.58
C GLY A 48 -3.78 -15.21 3.09
N GLY A 49 -3.37 -14.04 3.59
CA GLY A 49 -3.51 -13.66 5.00
C GLY A 49 -4.90 -13.13 5.37
N LEU A 50 -5.80 -13.04 4.39
CA LEU A 50 -7.20 -12.67 4.57
C LEU A 50 -8.05 -13.93 4.49
N ASP A 51 -8.89 -14.15 5.50
CA ASP A 51 -9.92 -15.17 5.46
C ASP A 51 -10.99 -14.80 4.43
N GLY A 52 -11.83 -15.75 3.99
CA GLY A 52 -12.77 -15.57 2.87
C GLY A 52 -13.81 -14.44 3.02
N HIS A 53 -13.87 -13.80 4.19
CA HIS A 53 -14.76 -12.68 4.53
C HIS A 53 -14.02 -11.41 4.96
N GLN A 54 -12.69 -11.37 4.83
CA GLN A 54 -11.88 -10.21 5.24
C GLN A 54 -11.53 -9.33 4.04
N GLU A 55 -11.59 -8.01 4.26
CA GLU A 55 -11.39 -6.99 3.23
C GLU A 55 -10.29 -5.99 3.65
N VAL A 56 -9.65 -5.37 2.65
CA VAL A 56 -8.71 -4.26 2.88
C VAL A 56 -9.43 -2.93 2.69
N LEU A 57 -9.53 -2.13 3.75
CA LEU A 57 -10.12 -0.79 3.69
C LEU A 57 -9.03 0.29 3.68
N VAL A 58 -8.95 1.05 2.59
CA VAL A 58 -8.10 2.25 2.49
C VAL A 58 -8.98 3.48 2.67
N VAL A 59 -8.75 4.24 3.75
CA VAL A 59 -9.49 5.46 4.05
C VAL A 59 -8.59 6.68 3.82
N THR A 60 -9.06 7.62 3.00
CA THR A 60 -8.41 8.93 2.79
C THR A 60 -9.37 10.05 3.15
N LEU A 61 -8.88 11.15 3.72
CA LEU A 61 -9.71 12.28 4.17
C LEU A 61 -10.32 13.10 3.02
N VAL A 62 -9.69 13.11 1.85
CA VAL A 62 -10.12 13.89 0.68
C VAL A 62 -10.13 13.03 -0.58
N ASN A 63 -11.18 13.18 -1.39
CA ASN A 63 -11.43 12.40 -2.62
C ASN A 63 -10.43 12.70 -3.75
N SER A 64 -9.66 13.79 -3.67
CA SER A 64 -8.66 14.16 -4.69
C SER A 64 -7.45 13.22 -4.78
N ALA A 65 -7.39 12.19 -3.93
CA ALA A 65 -6.38 11.13 -3.98
C ALA A 65 -6.81 9.89 -4.80
N VAL A 66 -8.03 9.90 -5.38
CA VAL A 66 -8.60 8.75 -6.12
C VAL A 66 -8.42 8.87 -7.65
N ASP A 67 -8.11 10.06 -8.17
CA ASP A 67 -7.82 10.29 -9.61
C ASP A 67 -6.31 10.52 -9.84
N ASN A 68 -5.55 9.44 -10.06
CA ASN A 68 -4.31 9.41 -10.86
C ASN A 68 -3.92 7.98 -11.20
#